data_AF-A0A976QI83-F1
#
_entry.id   AF-A0A976QI83-F1
#
_cell.length_a   1.000
_cell.length_b   1.000
_cell.length_c   1.000
_cell.angle_alpha   90.00
_cell.angle_beta   90.00
_cell.angle_gamma   90.00
#
_symmetry.space_group_name_H-M   'P 1'
#
loop_
_entity.id
_entity.type
_entity.pdbx_description
1 polymer ?
#
loop_
_entity_poly.entity_id
_entity_poly.type
_entity_poly.pdbx_seq_one_letter_code
_entity_poly.pdbx_strand_id
1 'polypeptide(L)'
;MNQPKTAVMSVTLTRTFLLMATGLLIWTSAAAAQEKLGDLVEEAGFNWMIGRWTATTDDGQEIEMTYKWGLDRYLATVDFKMGEYAYRGMIFYVPSEQKVIEIGVDNRGGTAKGTWEIDGEKAISKSERTQADGETMRVAMSNSKVNAETMKVAVYQIQANGEQADEPWATLQFKRQKKQPPQKAGNASKTEQKQKTESMTVAEIEVELTR
;
A
#
# COMPACT_ATOMS: atom_id res chain seq x y z
N MET A 1 -43.52 -38.61 -50.43
CA MET A 1 -42.70 -37.46 -50.89
C MET A 1 -41.26 -37.75 -50.52
N ASN A 2 -40.38 -37.86 -51.52
CA ASN A 2 -38.92 -37.97 -51.34
C ASN A 2 -38.24 -37.09 -52.40
N GLN A 3 -37.30 -36.28 -51.97
CA GLN A 3 -36.35 -35.52 -52.79
C GLN A 3 -35.44 -36.47 -53.61
N PRO A 4 -34.75 -35.98 -54.66
CA PRO A 4 -33.31 -35.75 -54.46
C PRO A 4 -32.69 -34.55 -55.23
N LYS A 5 -31.48 -34.24 -54.76
CA LYS A 5 -30.52 -33.17 -55.09
C LYS A 5 -29.95 -33.20 -56.51
N THR A 6 -29.44 -32.04 -56.97
CA THR A 6 -28.16 -31.94 -57.71
C THR A 6 -27.56 -30.53 -57.59
N ALA A 7 -26.22 -30.46 -57.49
CA ALA A 7 -25.36 -29.28 -57.40
C ALA A 7 -25.21 -28.56 -58.77
N VAL A 8 -24.62 -27.37 -58.92
CA VAL A 8 -23.15 -27.12 -58.99
C VAL A 8 -22.86 -25.60 -59.19
N MET A 9 -21.77 -25.13 -58.56
CA MET A 9 -20.86 -23.99 -58.81
C MET A 9 -21.34 -22.54 -58.95
N SER A 10 -20.69 -21.65 -58.17
CA SER A 10 -19.93 -20.53 -58.75
C SER A 10 -18.77 -20.11 -57.81
N VAL A 11 -17.82 -19.40 -58.40
CA VAL A 11 -16.37 -19.42 -58.17
C VAL A 11 -15.90 -18.49 -57.05
N THR A 12 -14.91 -18.95 -56.26
CA THR A 12 -14.23 -18.22 -55.20
C THR A 12 -13.31 -17.13 -55.79
N LEU A 13 -13.53 -15.86 -55.43
CA LEU A 13 -12.72 -14.72 -55.88
C LEU A 13 -11.63 -14.40 -54.85
N THR A 14 -10.42 -14.88 -55.10
CA THR A 14 -9.22 -14.55 -54.32
C THR A 14 -8.78 -13.12 -54.63
N ARG A 15 -8.83 -12.21 -53.65
CA ARG A 15 -8.31 -10.84 -53.74
C ARG A 15 -7.06 -10.69 -52.89
N THR A 16 -5.94 -10.30 -53.50
CA THR A 16 -4.78 -9.79 -52.76
C THR A 16 -4.03 -8.75 -53.59
N PHE A 17 -3.33 -7.87 -52.88
CA PHE A 17 -2.46 -6.73 -53.25
C PHE A 17 -3.13 -5.35 -53.12
N LEU A 18 -3.07 -4.68 -51.95
CA LEU A 18 -1.94 -4.10 -51.18
C LEU A 18 -1.46 -2.77 -51.80
N LEU A 19 -1.66 -1.67 -51.06
CA LEU A 19 -0.74 -0.53 -50.91
C LEU A 19 -1.39 0.50 -49.96
N MET A 20 -1.10 0.39 -48.66
CA MET A 20 -1.18 1.55 -47.76
C MET A 20 0.10 1.60 -46.94
N ALA A 21 1.00 2.47 -47.36
CA ALA A 21 2.08 2.98 -46.55
C ALA A 21 1.46 3.76 -45.38
N THR A 22 1.44 3.17 -44.19
CA THR A 22 1.26 3.88 -42.93
C THR A 22 2.57 3.80 -42.18
N GLY A 23 3.15 4.98 -41.93
CA GLY A 23 4.46 5.12 -41.32
C GLY A 23 4.52 4.43 -39.97
N LEU A 24 5.66 3.79 -39.71
CA LEU A 24 6.08 3.46 -38.35
C LEU A 24 6.14 4.77 -37.56
N LEU A 25 5.11 5.05 -36.77
CA LEU A 25 5.27 5.87 -35.58
C LEU A 25 6.13 5.05 -34.63
N ILE A 26 7.45 5.25 -34.71
CA ILE A 26 8.37 4.87 -33.64
C ILE A 26 7.97 5.77 -32.47
N TRP A 27 7.06 5.30 -31.63
CA TRP A 27 6.94 5.83 -30.29
C TRP A 27 8.28 5.45 -29.66
N THR A 28 9.17 6.44 -29.61
CA THR A 28 10.29 6.46 -28.69
C THR A 28 9.73 5.92 -27.38
N SER A 29 10.17 4.73 -26.98
CA SER A 29 9.97 4.24 -25.64
C SER A 29 10.58 5.32 -24.75
N ALA A 30 9.76 6.28 -24.33
CA ALA A 30 10.03 7.01 -23.11
C ALA A 30 10.38 5.90 -22.15
N ALA A 31 11.64 5.86 -21.72
CA ALA A 31 12.05 5.03 -20.61
C ALA A 31 10.91 5.16 -19.61
N ALA A 32 10.12 4.09 -19.42
CA ALA A 32 8.89 4.18 -18.64
C ALA A 32 9.35 4.68 -17.28
N ALA A 33 9.17 5.98 -17.03
CA ALA A 33 9.57 6.59 -15.80
C ALA A 33 8.88 5.73 -14.76
N GLN A 34 9.67 5.09 -13.89
CA GLN A 34 9.14 4.09 -12.96
C GLN A 34 7.91 4.71 -12.32
N GLU A 35 6.75 4.14 -12.61
CA GLU A 35 5.48 4.72 -12.24
C GLU A 35 5.42 4.79 -10.72
N LYS A 36 5.20 5.97 -10.17
CA LYS A 36 5.18 6.17 -8.73
C LYS A 36 3.89 5.60 -8.19
N LEU A 37 3.97 4.92 -7.04
CA LEU A 37 2.77 4.54 -6.28
C LEU A 37 1.87 5.77 -6.03
N GLY A 38 2.50 6.91 -5.75
CA GLY A 38 1.81 8.17 -5.56
C GLY A 38 0.91 8.58 -6.71
N ASP A 39 1.40 8.43 -7.94
CA ASP A 39 0.68 8.87 -9.14
C ASP A 39 -0.50 7.93 -9.40
N LEU A 40 -0.29 6.62 -9.26
CA LEU A 40 -1.35 5.59 -9.31
C LEU A 40 -2.48 5.87 -8.30
N VAL A 41 -2.11 6.16 -7.05
CA VAL A 41 -3.07 6.44 -5.98
C VAL A 41 -3.82 7.75 -6.20
N GLU A 42 -3.17 8.75 -6.81
CA GLU A 42 -3.80 10.03 -7.13
C GLU A 42 -4.76 9.91 -8.32
N GLU A 43 -4.34 9.26 -9.40
CA GLU A 43 -5.16 8.99 -10.59
C GLU A 43 -6.41 8.18 -10.23
N ALA A 44 -6.24 7.17 -9.37
CA ALA A 44 -7.36 6.37 -8.91
C ALA A 44 -8.22 7.06 -7.82
N GLY A 45 -7.86 8.27 -7.38
CA GLY A 45 -8.65 9.04 -6.42
C GLY A 45 -8.55 8.58 -4.96
N PHE A 46 -7.52 7.82 -4.58
CA PHE A 46 -7.31 7.27 -3.22
C PHE A 46 -6.33 8.06 -2.35
N ASN A 47 -5.82 9.20 -2.82
CA ASN A 47 -4.90 10.05 -2.04
C ASN A 47 -5.50 10.53 -0.69
N TRP A 48 -6.83 10.46 -0.53
CA TRP A 48 -7.49 10.74 0.74
C TRP A 48 -7.04 9.80 1.87
N MET A 49 -6.55 8.58 1.60
CA MET A 49 -6.10 7.65 2.65
C MET A 49 -4.87 8.19 3.41
N ILE A 50 -4.04 9.01 2.75
CA ILE A 50 -2.85 9.59 3.34
C ILE A 50 -3.23 10.54 4.49
N GLY A 51 -2.58 10.36 5.64
CA GLY A 51 -2.87 11.10 6.86
C GLY A 51 -2.97 10.20 8.09
N ARG A 52 -3.31 10.83 9.22
CA ARG A 52 -3.53 10.16 10.50
C ARG A 52 -5.02 9.99 10.75
N TRP A 53 -5.37 8.82 11.25
CA TRP A 53 -6.73 8.35 11.44
C TRP A 53 -6.83 7.70 12.81
N THR A 54 -7.93 7.92 13.52
CA THR A 54 -8.21 7.20 14.77
C THR A 54 -9.62 6.64 14.79
N ALA A 55 -9.80 5.51 15.45
CA ALA A 55 -11.10 4.91 15.71
C ALA A 55 -11.14 4.44 17.15
N THR A 56 -12.35 4.15 17.64
CA THR A 56 -12.56 3.46 18.91
C THR A 56 -13.39 2.23 18.63
N THR A 57 -12.96 1.09 19.13
CA THR A 57 -13.72 -0.17 19.06
C THR A 57 -14.90 -0.15 20.02
N ASP A 58 -15.81 -1.11 19.88
CA ASP A 58 -16.99 -1.22 20.74
C ASP A 58 -16.63 -1.48 22.23
N ASP A 59 -15.47 -2.10 22.49
CA ASP A 59 -14.92 -2.32 23.83
C ASP A 59 -14.08 -1.13 24.36
N GLY A 60 -14.05 -0.01 23.62
CA GLY A 60 -13.42 1.24 24.06
C GLY A 60 -11.93 1.35 23.81
N GLN A 61 -11.31 0.43 23.06
CA GLN A 61 -9.90 0.54 22.68
C GLN A 61 -9.70 1.56 21.57
N GLU A 62 -8.73 2.45 21.76
CA GLU A 62 -8.33 3.39 20.72
C GLU A 62 -7.41 2.70 19.70
N ILE A 63 -7.70 2.96 18.43
CA ILE A 63 -6.90 2.54 17.29
C ILE A 63 -6.33 3.79 16.64
N GLU A 64 -5.02 3.80 16.40
CA GLU A 64 -4.36 4.77 15.55
C GLU A 64 -3.90 4.11 14.24
N MET A 65 -4.16 4.75 13.11
CA MET A 65 -3.67 4.34 11.81
C MET A 65 -3.14 5.54 11.04
N THR A 66 -1.91 5.47 10.54
CA THR A 66 -1.28 6.59 9.83
C THR A 66 -0.67 6.13 8.53
N TYR A 67 -1.11 6.72 7.43
CA TYR A 67 -0.51 6.55 6.10
C TYR A 67 0.35 7.77 5.77
N LYS A 68 1.60 7.55 5.33
CA LYS A 68 2.53 8.62 4.96
C LYS A 68 3.24 8.27 3.66
N TRP A 69 3.40 9.27 2.79
CA TRP A 69 4.33 9.16 1.67
C TRP A 69 5.78 9.14 2.16
N GLY A 70 6.60 8.35 1.47
CA GLY A 70 8.05 8.29 1.60
C GLY A 70 8.68 8.09 0.23
N LEU A 71 10.02 8.21 0.17
CA LEU A 71 10.81 7.98 -1.04
C LEU A 71 10.20 8.66 -2.29
N ASP A 72 9.95 9.96 -2.24
CA ASP A 72 9.37 10.71 -3.38
C ASP A 72 8.09 10.06 -3.97
N ARG A 73 7.21 9.58 -3.08
CA ARG A 73 5.95 8.89 -3.38
C ARG A 73 6.09 7.53 -4.09
N TYR A 74 7.29 6.95 -4.13
CA TYR A 74 7.46 5.53 -4.49
C TYR A 74 6.99 4.58 -3.39
N LEU A 75 6.95 5.07 -2.14
CA LEU A 75 6.57 4.32 -0.95
C LEU A 75 5.45 5.04 -0.21
N ALA A 76 4.48 4.29 0.28
CA ALA A 76 3.64 4.70 1.40
C ALA A 76 3.95 3.81 2.61
N THR A 77 4.04 4.36 3.81
CA THR A 77 4.11 3.58 5.05
C THR A 77 2.77 3.58 5.75
N VAL A 78 2.39 2.46 6.35
CA VAL A 78 1.27 2.37 7.29
C VAL A 78 1.82 2.12 8.69
N ASP A 79 1.51 3.00 9.63
CA ASP A 79 1.71 2.79 11.06
C ASP A 79 0.34 2.45 11.69
N PHE A 80 0.23 1.31 12.37
CA PHE A 80 -0.99 0.91 13.07
C PHE A 80 -0.68 0.66 14.55
N LYS A 81 -1.55 1.12 15.45
CA LYS A 81 -1.46 0.87 16.89
C LYS A 81 -2.84 0.57 17.47
N MET A 82 -2.93 -0.43 18.34
CA MET A 82 -4.12 -0.76 19.11
C MET A 82 -3.68 -1.34 20.45
N GLY A 83 -3.91 -0.60 21.55
CA GLY A 83 -3.32 -0.92 22.85
C GLY A 83 -1.79 -1.04 22.78
N GLU A 84 -1.25 -2.15 23.28
CA GLU A 84 0.18 -2.49 23.24
C GLU A 84 0.64 -3.10 21.90
N TYR A 85 -0.28 -3.37 20.97
CA TYR A 85 0.08 -3.87 19.65
C TYR A 85 0.45 -2.71 18.72
N ALA A 86 1.57 -2.85 18.00
CA ALA A 86 1.99 -1.90 16.98
C ALA A 86 2.50 -2.64 15.74
N TYR A 87 2.13 -2.14 14.56
CA TYR A 87 2.51 -2.66 13.26
C TYR A 87 3.02 -1.54 12.36
N ARG A 88 4.04 -1.83 11.56
CA ARG A 88 4.51 -0.96 10.48
C ARG A 88 4.61 -1.75 9.18
N GLY A 89 3.94 -1.23 8.15
CA GLY A 89 4.00 -1.73 6.78
C GLY A 89 4.60 -0.73 5.80
N MET A 90 5.16 -1.26 4.72
CA MET A 90 5.64 -0.54 3.55
C MET A 90 4.82 -0.99 2.35
N ILE A 91 4.17 -0.04 1.69
CA ILE A 91 3.31 -0.22 0.52
C ILE A 91 4.01 0.41 -0.68
N PHE A 92 4.26 -0.34 -1.73
CA PHE A 92 4.97 0.13 -2.92
C PHE A 92 4.46 -0.56 -4.18
N TYR A 93 4.62 0.11 -5.31
CA TYR A 93 4.29 -0.47 -6.61
C TYR A 93 5.48 -1.26 -7.15
N VAL A 94 5.23 -2.45 -7.68
CA VAL A 94 6.20 -3.33 -8.34
C VAL A 94 5.89 -3.34 -9.85
N PRO A 95 6.59 -2.52 -10.66
CA PRO A 95 6.26 -2.34 -12.07
C PRO A 95 6.36 -3.62 -12.91
N SER A 96 7.30 -4.50 -12.59
CA SER A 96 7.48 -5.78 -13.29
C SER A 96 6.31 -6.74 -13.10
N GLU A 97 5.54 -6.56 -12.03
CA GLU A 97 4.35 -7.38 -11.73
C GLU A 97 3.04 -6.62 -11.95
N GLN A 98 3.11 -5.30 -12.15
CA GLN A 98 1.94 -4.40 -12.19
C GLN A 98 1.05 -4.55 -10.95
N LYS A 99 1.69 -4.65 -9.77
CA LYS A 99 1.00 -4.85 -8.48
C LYS A 99 1.47 -3.86 -7.44
N VAL A 100 0.55 -3.47 -6.55
CA VAL A 100 0.89 -2.78 -5.32
C VAL A 100 1.02 -3.83 -4.21
N ILE A 101 2.20 -3.88 -3.60
CA ILE A 101 2.58 -4.86 -2.57
C ILE A 101 2.73 -4.16 -1.23
N GLU A 102 2.39 -4.87 -0.16
CA GLU A 102 2.69 -4.49 1.21
C GLU A 102 3.58 -5.55 1.88
N ILE A 103 4.58 -5.10 2.62
CA ILE A 103 5.32 -5.93 3.57
C ILE A 103 5.42 -5.19 4.90
N GLY A 104 5.35 -5.90 6.02
CA GLY A 104 5.40 -5.26 7.33
C GLY A 104 5.75 -6.19 8.46
N VAL A 105 5.96 -5.60 9.63
CA VAL A 105 6.31 -6.28 10.88
C VAL A 105 5.55 -5.67 12.04
N ASP A 106 5.34 -6.44 13.10
CA ASP A 106 4.78 -5.95 14.35
C ASP A 106 5.76 -6.05 15.53
N ASN A 107 5.42 -5.38 16.63
CA ASN A 107 6.22 -5.34 17.85
C ASN A 107 6.18 -6.64 18.68
N ARG A 108 5.60 -7.71 18.15
CA ARG A 108 5.55 -9.04 18.77
C ARG A 108 6.33 -10.08 17.95
N GLY A 109 7.06 -9.66 16.92
CA GLY A 109 7.83 -10.55 16.05
C GLY A 109 7.02 -11.14 14.90
N GLY A 110 5.77 -10.69 14.70
CA GLY A 110 4.96 -11.07 13.56
C GLY A 110 5.37 -10.32 12.28
N THR A 111 5.04 -10.93 11.15
CA THR A 111 5.29 -10.37 9.81
C THR A 111 4.00 -10.38 9.00
N ALA A 112 3.93 -9.50 7.99
CA ALA A 112 2.82 -9.47 7.06
C ALA A 112 3.35 -9.29 5.63
N LYS A 113 2.66 -9.94 4.69
CA LYS A 113 2.78 -9.68 3.25
C LYS A 113 1.39 -9.53 2.67
N GLY A 114 1.21 -8.60 1.74
CA GLY A 114 -0.09 -8.35 1.15
C GLY A 114 -0.03 -7.72 -0.22
N THR A 115 -1.19 -7.67 -0.85
CA THR A 115 -1.43 -7.00 -2.14
C THR A 115 -2.55 -6.00 -1.98
N TRP A 116 -2.46 -4.90 -2.70
CA TRP A 116 -3.51 -3.89 -2.78
C TRP A 116 -4.15 -3.91 -4.16
N GLU A 117 -5.47 -3.82 -4.18
CA GLU A 117 -6.29 -3.73 -5.38
C GLU A 117 -7.37 -2.67 -5.19
N ILE A 118 -7.96 -2.24 -6.31
CA ILE A 118 -9.06 -1.28 -6.33
C ILE A 118 -10.30 -1.99 -6.85
N ASP A 119 -11.39 -1.86 -6.10
CA ASP A 119 -12.71 -2.34 -6.50
C ASP A 119 -13.72 -1.20 -6.33
N GLY A 120 -14.07 -0.57 -7.46
CA GLY A 120 -14.87 0.65 -7.47
C GLY A 120 -14.25 1.75 -6.62
N GLU A 121 -14.98 2.20 -5.59
CA GLU A 121 -14.55 3.27 -4.67
C GLU A 121 -13.79 2.75 -3.43
N LYS A 122 -13.35 1.48 -3.46
CA LYS A 122 -12.66 0.82 -2.35
C LYS A 122 -11.22 0.49 -2.70
N ALA A 123 -10.31 0.75 -1.76
CA ALA A 123 -8.96 0.21 -1.78
C ALA A 123 -8.93 -1.02 -0.86
N ILE A 124 -8.69 -2.19 -1.44
CA ILE A 124 -8.73 -3.47 -0.74
C ILE A 124 -7.30 -3.96 -0.55
N SER A 125 -6.89 -4.15 0.71
CA SER A 125 -5.65 -4.86 1.06
C SER A 125 -5.99 -6.30 1.41
N LYS A 126 -5.33 -7.26 0.77
CA LYS A 126 -5.38 -8.68 1.13
C LYS A 126 -4.02 -9.07 1.69
N SER A 127 -3.97 -9.50 2.95
CA SER A 127 -2.71 -9.80 3.63
C SER A 127 -2.74 -11.17 4.31
N GLU A 128 -1.59 -11.82 4.30
CA GLU A 128 -1.25 -12.96 5.15
C GLU A 128 -0.32 -12.44 6.24
N ARG A 129 -0.68 -12.69 7.50
CA ARG A 129 0.10 -12.35 8.68
C ARG A 129 0.59 -13.63 9.33
N THR A 130 1.87 -13.70 9.61
CA THR A 130 2.50 -14.80 10.34
C THR A 130 2.89 -14.30 11.72
N GLN A 131 2.37 -14.95 12.75
CA GLN A 131 2.68 -14.65 14.15
C GLN A 131 4.05 -15.23 14.54
N ALA A 132 4.56 -14.86 15.72
CA ALA A 132 5.87 -15.31 16.19
C ALA A 132 5.95 -16.83 16.46
N ASP A 133 4.80 -17.47 16.74
CA ASP A 133 4.67 -18.92 16.89
C ASP A 133 4.55 -19.65 15.54
N GLY A 134 4.50 -18.91 14.42
CA GLY A 134 4.37 -19.44 13.07
C GLY A 134 2.92 -19.59 12.60
N GLU A 135 1.91 -19.33 13.43
CA GLU A 135 0.52 -19.36 13.00
C GLU A 135 0.23 -18.27 11.97
N THR A 136 -0.49 -18.62 10.91
CA THR A 136 -0.85 -17.69 9.84
C THR A 136 -2.32 -17.34 9.86
N MET A 137 -2.64 -16.06 9.75
CA MET A 137 -3.99 -15.56 9.51
C MET A 137 -4.05 -14.78 8.20
N ARG A 138 -5.17 -14.87 7.49
CA ARG A 138 -5.40 -14.10 6.25
C ARG A 138 -6.59 -13.19 6.41
N VAL A 139 -6.43 -11.93 6.00
CA VAL A 139 -7.46 -10.90 6.13
C VAL A 139 -7.53 -10.04 4.89
N ALA A 140 -8.74 -9.61 4.54
CA ALA A 140 -8.97 -8.51 3.60
C ALA A 140 -9.45 -7.28 4.37
N MET A 141 -8.90 -6.11 4.05
CA MET A 141 -9.33 -4.81 4.57
C MET A 141 -9.83 -3.95 3.41
N SER A 142 -11.15 -3.72 3.38
CA SER A 142 -11.78 -2.82 2.41
C SER A 142 -11.85 -1.42 2.99
N ASN A 143 -11.06 -0.49 2.44
CA ASN A 143 -11.02 0.91 2.83
C ASN A 143 -11.91 1.74 1.89
N SER A 144 -12.87 2.48 2.43
CA SER A 144 -13.73 3.37 1.64
C SER A 144 -13.86 4.75 2.26
N LYS A 145 -13.98 5.77 1.41
CA LYS A 145 -14.21 7.15 1.85
C LYS A 145 -15.68 7.33 2.19
N VAL A 146 -15.98 7.83 3.39
CA VAL A 146 -17.34 8.28 3.75
C VAL A 146 -17.46 9.78 3.46
N ASN A 147 -16.48 10.55 3.91
CA ASN A 147 -16.32 11.98 3.60
C ASN A 147 -14.85 12.39 3.80
N ALA A 148 -14.53 13.68 3.74
CA ALA A 148 -13.16 14.17 3.88
C ALA A 148 -12.51 13.80 5.23
N GLU A 149 -13.30 13.64 6.28
CA GLU A 149 -12.85 13.44 7.66
C GLU A 149 -13.14 12.03 8.18
N THR A 150 -13.80 11.17 7.39
CA THR A 150 -14.22 9.84 7.83
C THR A 150 -13.86 8.78 6.79
N MET A 151 -13.13 7.76 7.22
CA MET A 151 -12.84 6.54 6.48
C MET A 151 -13.56 5.38 7.13
N LYS A 152 -14.16 4.50 6.32
CA LYS A 152 -14.69 3.21 6.78
C LYS A 152 -13.70 2.12 6.39
N VAL A 153 -13.42 1.23 7.33
CA VAL A 153 -12.62 0.01 7.10
C VAL A 153 -13.46 -1.19 7.50
N ALA A 154 -13.73 -2.07 6.55
CA ALA A 154 -14.36 -3.36 6.81
C ALA A 154 -13.29 -4.47 6.72
N VAL A 155 -13.20 -5.28 7.76
CA VAL A 155 -12.21 -6.37 7.86
C VAL A 155 -12.93 -7.69 7.66
N TYR A 156 -12.44 -8.47 6.70
CA TYR A 156 -12.97 -9.79 6.36
C TYR A 156 -11.92 -10.84 6.65
N GLN A 157 -12.35 -11.98 7.18
CA GLN A 157 -11.48 -13.15 7.25
C GLN A 157 -11.37 -13.78 5.86
N ILE A 158 -10.17 -14.21 5.49
CA ILE A 158 -9.95 -15.06 4.33
C ILE A 158 -9.71 -16.48 4.85
N GLN A 159 -10.53 -17.41 4.38
CA GLN A 159 -10.50 -18.80 4.80
C GLN A 159 -9.29 -19.55 4.22
N ALA A 160 -9.04 -20.76 4.71
CA ALA A 160 -7.91 -21.58 4.25
C ALA A 160 -7.98 -21.93 2.75
N ASN A 161 -9.20 -22.01 2.19
CA ASN A 161 -9.44 -22.21 0.75
C ASN A 161 -9.22 -20.94 -0.09
N GLY A 162 -8.90 -19.80 0.53
CA GLY A 162 -8.69 -18.52 -0.14
C GLY A 162 -9.96 -17.69 -0.35
N GLU A 163 -11.13 -18.21 0.03
CA GLU A 163 -12.39 -17.47 -0.06
C GLU A 163 -12.49 -16.43 1.05
N GLN A 164 -12.90 -15.22 0.68
CA GLN A 164 -13.24 -14.18 1.63
C GLN A 164 -14.62 -14.46 2.22
N ALA A 165 -14.80 -14.23 3.52
CA ALA A 165 -16.13 -14.25 4.13
C ALA A 165 -17.08 -13.21 3.49
N ASP A 166 -18.36 -13.54 3.39
CA ASP A 166 -19.39 -12.65 2.83
C ASP A 166 -19.60 -11.40 3.70
N GLU A 167 -19.53 -11.58 5.03
CA GLU A 167 -19.71 -10.52 6.01
C GLU A 167 -18.38 -10.15 6.70
N PRO A 168 -18.14 -8.86 6.99
CA PRO A 168 -16.96 -8.46 7.72
C PRO A 168 -17.08 -8.87 9.19
N TRP A 169 -16.00 -9.39 9.77
CA TRP A 169 -15.95 -9.69 11.21
C TRP A 169 -15.77 -8.43 12.07
N ALA A 170 -15.30 -7.33 11.46
CA ALA A 170 -15.22 -6.03 12.10
C ALA A 170 -15.44 -4.90 11.09
N THR A 171 -16.13 -3.84 11.50
CA THR A 171 -16.26 -2.59 10.73
C THR A 171 -15.92 -1.41 11.61
N LEU A 172 -14.95 -0.61 11.18
CA LEU A 172 -14.45 0.55 11.92
C LEU A 172 -14.69 1.84 11.13
N GLN A 173 -15.09 2.89 11.83
CA GLN A 173 -15.10 4.25 11.29
C GLN A 173 -13.97 5.06 11.89
N PHE A 174 -12.98 5.35 11.06
CA PHE A 174 -11.86 6.17 11.42
C PHE A 174 -12.16 7.65 11.16
N LYS A 175 -11.80 8.50 12.12
CA LYS A 175 -11.84 9.95 12.04
C LYS A 175 -10.45 10.49 11.74
N ARG A 176 -10.38 11.40 10.78
CA ARG A 176 -9.13 12.06 10.39
C ARG A 176 -8.67 12.95 11.53
N GLN A 177 -7.41 12.78 11.93
CA GLN A 177 -6.76 13.71 12.84
C GLN A 177 -6.25 14.90 12.07
N LYS A 178 -6.52 16.10 12.56
CA LYS A 178 -5.89 17.32 12.06
C LYS A 178 -4.38 17.12 12.15
N LYS A 179 -3.63 17.60 11.14
CA LYS A 179 -2.16 17.61 11.22
C LYS A 179 -1.79 18.31 12.53
N GLN A 180 -1.31 17.55 13.52
CA GLN A 180 -0.59 18.18 14.61
C GLN A 180 0.58 18.92 13.94
N PRO A 181 0.81 20.20 14.29
CA PRO A 181 2.09 20.82 13.99
C PRO A 181 3.17 19.82 14.43
N PRO A 182 4.28 19.68 13.68
CA PRO A 182 5.40 18.87 14.15
C PRO A 182 5.62 19.23 15.61
N GLN A 183 5.51 18.22 16.48
CA GLN A 183 5.63 18.39 17.92
C GLN A 183 6.91 19.21 18.09
N LYS A 184 6.78 20.49 18.51
CA LYS A 184 7.94 21.30 18.83
C LYS A 184 8.75 20.41 19.77
N ALA A 185 9.99 20.10 19.41
CA ALA A 185 10.90 19.35 20.25
C ALA A 185 10.81 19.96 21.64
N GLY A 186 10.04 19.31 22.50
CA GLY A 186 9.71 19.84 23.81
C GLY A 186 10.96 19.65 24.62
N ASN A 187 11.71 20.74 24.81
CA ASN A 187 12.83 20.87 25.75
C ASN A 187 13.53 19.55 26.07
N ALA A 188 14.17 18.94 25.08
CA ALA A 188 15.30 18.05 25.37
C ALA A 188 16.37 18.97 25.97
N SER A 189 16.50 18.84 27.28
CA SER A 189 17.34 19.63 28.18
C SER A 189 18.69 19.98 27.56
N LYS A 190 19.08 21.26 27.73
CA LYS A 190 20.43 21.82 27.50
C LYS A 190 21.59 21.02 28.12
N THR A 191 21.32 19.91 28.79
CA THR A 191 22.28 19.04 29.48
C THR A 191 22.97 18.07 28.53
N GLU A 192 22.30 17.54 27.49
CA GLU A 192 22.90 16.53 26.61
C GLU A 192 23.87 17.11 25.57
N GLN A 193 23.67 18.36 25.14
CA GLN A 193 24.65 19.05 24.27
C GLN A 193 25.94 19.43 25.03
N LYS A 194 25.87 19.67 26.35
CA LYS A 194 27.08 19.93 27.14
C LYS A 194 27.89 18.65 27.36
N GLN A 195 27.22 17.52 27.63
CA GLN A 195 27.89 16.22 27.78
C GLN A 195 28.52 15.72 26.49
N LYS A 196 27.87 15.87 25.33
CA LYS A 196 28.47 15.44 24.05
C LYS A 196 29.69 16.30 23.65
N THR A 197 29.69 17.59 23.99
CA THR A 197 30.81 18.49 23.69
C THR A 197 31.99 18.28 24.66
N GLU A 198 31.73 17.97 25.94
CA GLU A 198 32.77 17.63 26.92
C GLU A 198 33.37 16.23 26.68
N SER A 199 32.59 15.28 26.16
CA SER A 199 33.08 13.92 25.86
C SER A 199 33.97 13.89 24.61
N MET A 200 33.67 14.72 23.60
CA MET A 200 34.52 14.83 22.40
C MET A 200 35.86 15.49 22.70
N THR A 201 35.90 16.50 23.60
CA THR A 201 37.15 17.20 23.93
C THR A 201 38.11 16.36 24.77
N VAL A 202 37.61 15.49 25.66
CA VAL A 202 38.49 14.58 26.43
C VAL A 202 39.08 13.48 25.53
N ALA A 203 38.29 12.90 24.63
CA ALA A 203 38.77 11.85 23.72
C ALA A 203 39.80 12.36 22.69
N GLU A 204 39.72 13.63 22.28
CA GLU A 204 40.69 14.22 21.35
C GLU A 204 42.01 14.58 22.05
N ILE A 205 42.00 14.87 23.35
CA ILE A 205 43.21 15.14 24.15
C ILE A 205 43.95 13.85 24.56
N GLU A 206 43.26 12.72 24.79
CA GLU A 206 43.92 11.45 25.12
C GLU A 206 44.67 10.81 23.93
N VAL A 207 44.25 11.07 22.69
CA VAL A 207 44.91 10.54 21.48
C VAL A 207 46.22 11.28 21.17
N GLU A 208 46.41 12.50 21.68
CA GLU A 208 47.61 13.31 21.46
C GLU A 208 48.71 13.07 22.51
N LEU A 209 48.41 12.40 23.63
CA LEU A 209 49.38 12.05 24.69
C LEU A 209 49.97 10.64 24.56
N THR A 210 49.58 9.87 23.54
CA THR A 210 50.07 8.50 23.29
C THR A 210 50.76 8.33 21.92
N ARG A 211 51.24 9.41 21.31
CA ARG A 211 52.15 9.39 20.16
C ARG A 211 53.51 9.99 20.48
#